data_AF-A0A0N1J6W4-F1
#
_entry.id   AF-A0A0N1J6W4-F1
#
_cell.length_a   1.000
_cell.length_b   1.000
_cell.length_c   1.000
_cell.angle_alpha   90.00
_cell.angle_beta   90.00
_cell.angle_gamma   90.00
#
_symmetry.space_group_name_H-M   'P 1'
#
loop_
_entity.id
_entity.type
_entity.pdbx_description
1 polymer ?
#
loop_
_entity_poly.entity_id
_entity_poly.type
_entity_poly.pdbx_seq_one_letter_code
_entity_poly.pdbx_strand_id
1 'polypeptide(L)'
;YMAFVVAMIIITIGEMFVWPAVPTVANQLAPKGREGFYQGIVNSTATGGRMLGPLMGGVLVDLSGMEMLFGVLMSFMLVAIFTTSIYDKKLKVSTTSVQELSKSAS
;
A
#
# COMPACT_ATOMS: atom_id res chain seq x y z
N TYR A 1 -20.90 11.60 17.24
CA TYR A 1 -20.72 10.29 17.91
C TYR A 1 -20.97 9.13 16.93
N MET A 2 -22.19 8.95 16.41
CA MET A 2 -22.50 7.82 15.49
C MET A 2 -21.62 7.78 14.24
N ALA A 3 -21.34 8.92 13.59
CA ALA A 3 -20.45 8.98 12.42
C ALA A 3 -19.02 8.50 12.72
N PHE A 4 -18.50 8.81 13.92
CA PHE A 4 -17.18 8.35 14.35
C PHE A 4 -17.17 6.83 14.57
N VAL A 5 -18.22 6.29 15.20
CA VAL A 5 -18.36 4.84 15.41
C VAL A 5 -18.43 4.10 14.07
N VAL A 6 -19.22 4.61 13.11
CA VAL A 6 -19.31 4.05 11.76
C VAL A 6 -17.95 4.08 11.06
N ALA A 7 -17.23 5.21 11.14
CA ALA A 7 -15.89 5.32 10.55
C ALA A 7 -14.91 4.30 11.15
N MET A 8 -14.92 4.13 12.48
CA MET A 8 -14.07 3.14 13.16
C MET A 8 -14.39 1.71 12.71
N ILE A 9 -15.67 1.34 12.61
CA ILE A 9 -16.08 0.02 12.13
C ILE A 9 -15.55 -0.23 10.70
N ILE A 10 -15.73 0.74 9.81
CA ILE A 10 -15.26 0.64 8.41
C ILE A 10 -13.74 0.47 8.36
N ILE A 11 -13.01 1.30 9.11
CA ILE A 11 -11.53 1.25 9.16
C ILE A 11 -11.06 -0.10 9.71
N THR A 12 -11.62 -0.56 10.83
CA THR A 12 -11.21 -1.81 11.47
C THR A 12 -11.45 -3.01 10.56
N ILE A 13 -12.61 -3.07 9.88
CA ILE A 13 -12.88 -4.13 8.91
C ILE A 13 -11.87 -4.08 7.77
N GLY A 14 -11.58 -2.89 7.23
CA GLY A 14 -10.55 -2.72 6.20
C GLY A 14 -9.18 -3.21 6.65
N GLU A 15 -8.75 -2.81 7.85
CA GLU A 15 -7.49 -3.25 8.43
C GLU A 15 -7.40 -4.76 8.54
N MET A 16 -8.46 -5.45 8.99
CA MET A 16 -8.47 -6.91 9.13
C MET A 16 -8.12 -7.66 7.83
N PHE A 17 -8.43 -7.10 6.66
CA PHE A 17 -8.03 -7.68 5.38
C PHE A 17 -6.60 -7.32 4.98
N VAL A 18 -6.18 -6.09 5.26
CA VAL A 18 -4.85 -5.58 4.87
C VAL A 18 -3.74 -6.29 5.65
N TRP A 19 -3.95 -6.52 6.96
CA TRP A 19 -2.96 -7.15 7.84
C TRP A 19 -2.45 -8.52 7.36
N PRO A 20 -3.29 -9.48 6.91
CA PRO A 20 -2.84 -10.73 6.31
C PRO A 20 -2.44 -10.60 4.84
N ALA A 21 -3.12 -9.76 4.05
CA ALA A 21 -2.86 -9.65 2.61
C ALA A 21 -1.43 -9.19 2.31
N VAL A 22 -0.92 -8.19 3.03
CA VAL A 22 0.42 -7.64 2.82
C VAL A 22 1.54 -8.69 3.02
N PRO A 23 1.64 -9.39 4.16
CA PRO A 23 2.65 -10.42 4.35
C PRO A 23 2.46 -11.63 3.43
N THR A 24 1.23 -11.96 3.01
CA THR A 24 0.97 -13.01 2.01
C THR A 24 1.55 -12.64 0.65
N VAL A 25 1.29 -11.42 0.16
CA VAL A 25 1.85 -10.95 -1.12
C VAL A 25 3.37 -10.89 -1.05
N ALA A 26 3.94 -10.42 0.06
CA ALA A 26 5.38 -10.41 0.24
C ALA A 26 6.00 -11.82 0.21
N ASN A 27 5.33 -12.82 0.78
CA ASN A 27 5.77 -14.21 0.70
C ASN A 27 5.67 -14.77 -0.73
N GLN A 28 4.58 -14.48 -1.45
CA GLN A 28 4.40 -14.92 -2.84
C GLN A 28 5.43 -14.32 -3.81
N LEU A 29 5.86 -13.08 -3.56
CA LEU A 29 6.89 -12.40 -4.36
C LEU A 29 8.32 -12.75 -3.92
N ALA A 30 8.50 -13.37 -2.75
CA ALA A 30 9.81 -13.69 -2.23
C ALA A 30 10.44 -14.88 -2.99
N PRO A 31 11.71 -14.77 -3.44
CA PRO A 31 12.47 -15.91 -3.92
C PRO A 31 12.63 -16.98 -2.83
N LYS A 32 12.69 -18.26 -3.21
CA LYS A 32 12.89 -19.37 -2.28
C LYS A 32 14.11 -19.12 -1.38
N GLY A 33 13.90 -19.22 -0.07
CA GLY A 33 14.94 -18.98 0.94
C GLY A 33 15.18 -17.51 1.33
N ARG A 34 14.43 -16.55 0.75
CA ARG A 34 14.49 -15.11 1.11
C ARG A 34 13.20 -14.55 1.71
N GLU A 35 12.27 -15.42 2.08
CA GLU A 35 10.97 -15.04 2.66
C GLU A 35 11.13 -14.19 3.91
N GLY A 36 12.04 -14.57 4.82
CA GLY A 36 12.33 -13.79 6.03
C GLY A 36 12.85 -12.38 5.74
N PHE A 37 13.61 -12.19 4.66
CA PHE A 37 14.09 -10.88 4.25
C PHE A 37 12.96 -9.99 3.72
N TYR A 38 12.06 -10.54 2.89
CA TYR A 38 10.89 -9.82 2.38
C TYR A 38 9.92 -9.45 3.50
N GLN A 39 9.66 -10.37 4.44
CA GLN A 39 8.86 -10.06 5.63
C GLN A 39 9.55 -9.06 6.56
N GLY A 40 10.89 -9.12 6.65
CA GLY A 40 11.70 -8.13 7.34
C GLY A 40 11.47 -6.73 6.78
N ILE A 41 11.56 -6.56 5.45
CA ILE A 41 11.28 -5.28 4.78
C ILE A 41 9.86 -4.80 5.10
N VAL A 42 8.85 -5.64 4.93
CA VAL A 42 7.44 -5.28 5.20
C VAL A 42 7.26 -4.78 6.64
N ASN A 43 7.77 -5.53 7.62
CA ASN A 43 7.65 -5.16 9.03
C ASN A 43 8.45 -3.89 9.37
N SER A 44 9.64 -3.72 8.79
CA SER A 44 10.45 -2.52 8.96
C SER A 44 9.78 -1.28 8.36
N THR A 45 9.21 -1.39 7.17
CA THR A 45 8.44 -0.30 6.54
C THR A 45 7.21 0.05 7.37
N ALA A 46 6.44 -0.94 7.83
CA ALA A 46 5.28 -0.71 8.68
C ALA A 46 5.65 -0.01 10.00
N THR A 47 6.74 -0.45 10.64
CA THR A 47 7.25 0.15 11.87
C THR A 47 7.76 1.56 11.63
N GLY A 48 8.54 1.77 10.57
CA GLY A 48 9.05 3.08 10.18
C GLY A 48 7.92 4.08 9.92
N GLY A 49 6.88 3.66 9.19
CA GLY A 49 5.69 4.48 8.95
C GLY A 49 4.95 4.85 10.24
N ARG A 50 4.78 3.90 11.17
CA ARG A 50 4.15 4.17 12.48
C ARG A 50 4.95 5.11 13.36
N MET A 51 6.27 5.08 13.26
CA MET A 51 7.14 5.97 14.01
C MET A 51 7.17 7.37 13.41
N LEU A 52 7.40 7.47 12.10
CA LEU A 52 7.56 8.75 11.42
C LEU A 52 6.23 9.47 11.18
N GLY A 53 5.12 8.74 11.01
CA GLY A 53 3.81 9.31 10.69
C GLY A 53 3.34 10.35 11.72
N PRO A 54 3.19 10.01 13.01
CA PRO A 54 2.77 10.95 14.03
C PRO A 54 3.78 12.08 14.27
N LEU A 55 5.08 11.77 14.19
CA LEU A 55 6.15 12.77 14.35
C LEU A 55 6.09 13.83 13.25
N MET A 56 6.09 13.40 11.98
CA MET A 56 6.03 14.32 10.84
C MET A 56 4.67 15.02 10.76
N GLY A 57 3.57 14.30 11.01
CA GLY A 57 2.23 14.87 11.01
C GLY A 57 2.03 15.92 12.09
N GLY A 58 2.50 15.66 13.31
CA GLY A 58 2.45 16.60 14.42
C GLY A 58 3.25 17.86 14.13
N VAL A 59 4.52 17.72 13.73
CA VAL A 59 5.38 18.88 13.38
C VAL A 59 4.77 19.70 12.24
N LEU A 60 4.20 19.05 11.22
CA LEU A 60 3.60 19.75 10.10
C LEU A 60 2.36 20.55 10.51
N VAL A 61 1.52 19.98 11.37
CA VAL A 61 0.34 20.66 11.92
C VAL A 61 0.74 21.82 12.84
N ASP A 62 1.76 21.64 13.67
CA ASP A 62 2.22 22.69 14.60
C ASP A 62 2.74 23.93 13.86
N LEU A 63 3.39 23.75 12.71
CA LEU A 63 3.96 24.86 11.93
C LEU A 63 2.95 25.53 11.00
N SER A 64 2.04 24.75 10.40
CA SER A 64 1.26 25.19 9.22
C SER A 64 -0.24 24.91 9.32
N GLY A 65 -0.70 24.33 10.44
CA GLY A 65 -2.08 23.94 10.66
C GLY A 65 -2.51 22.65 9.94
N MET A 66 -3.75 22.23 10.17
CA MET A 66 -4.28 20.98 9.62
C MET A 66 -4.45 20.99 8.10
N GLU A 67 -4.64 22.16 7.48
CA GLU A 67 -4.85 22.25 6.02
C GLU A 67 -3.64 21.74 5.23
N MET A 68 -2.43 22.07 5.68
CA MET A 68 -1.20 21.59 5.03
C MET A 68 -1.03 20.07 5.18
N LEU A 69 -1.40 19.50 6.34
CA LEU A 69 -1.38 18.05 6.56
C LEU A 69 -2.30 17.34 5.57
N PHE A 70 -3.54 17.81 5.40
CA PHE A 70 -4.48 17.23 4.44
C PHE A 70 -3.98 17.36 3.01
N GLY A 71 -3.39 18.50 2.64
CA GLY A 71 -2.79 18.71 1.32
C GLY A 71 -1.66 17.71 1.02
N VAL A 72 -0.75 17.51 1.98
CA VAL A 72 0.35 16.54 1.86
C VAL A 72 -0.18 15.12 1.74
N LEU A 73 -1.12 14.70 2.60
CA LEU A 73 -1.74 13.37 2.53
C LEU A 73 -2.42 13.14 1.18
N MET A 74 -3.15 14.14 0.67
CA MET A 74 -3.83 14.05 -0.62
C MET A 74 -2.82 13.88 -1.78
N SER A 75 -1.70 14.62 -1.73
CA SER A 75 -0.62 14.48 -2.73
C SER A 75 0.01 13.08 -2.72
N PHE A 76 0.28 12.51 -1.53
CA PHE A 76 0.80 11.15 -1.41
C PHE A 76 -0.18 10.13 -1.94
N MET A 77 -1.47 10.31 -1.67
CA MET A 77 -2.53 9.45 -2.19
C MET A 77 -2.60 9.48 -3.72
N LEU A 78 -2.45 10.66 -4.34
CA LEU A 78 -2.37 10.79 -5.80
C LEU A 78 -1.15 10.09 -6.38
N VAL A 79 0.02 10.23 -5.76
CA VAL A 79 1.25 9.53 -6.19
C VAL A 79 1.09 8.02 -6.07
N ALA A 80 0.46 7.53 -4.99
CA ALA A 80 0.18 6.12 -4.81
C ALA A 80 -0.77 5.59 -5.90
N ILE A 81 -1.86 6.30 -6.18
CA ILE A 81 -2.81 5.94 -7.25
C ILE A 81 -2.10 5.93 -8.60
N PHE A 82 -1.30 6.95 -8.91
CA PHE A 82 -0.57 7.06 -10.17
C PHE A 82 0.42 5.89 -10.34
N THR A 83 1.18 5.57 -9.29
CA THR A 83 2.15 4.47 -9.30
C THR A 83 1.45 3.12 -9.49
N THR A 84 0.38 2.87 -8.74
CA THR A 84 -0.43 1.65 -8.88
C THR A 84 -1.04 1.55 -10.27
N SER A 85 -1.58 2.64 -10.82
CA SER A 85 -2.17 2.65 -12.17
C SER A 85 -1.14 2.35 -13.26
N ILE A 86 0.09 2.85 -13.13
CA ILE A 86 1.19 2.52 -14.06
C ILE A 86 1.58 1.05 -13.95
N TYR A 87 1.69 0.51 -12.72
CA TYR A 87 2.05 -0.89 -12.50
C TYR A 87 0.96 -1.85 -13.01
N ASP A 88 -0.31 -1.53 -12.80
CA ASP A 88 -1.45 -2.34 -13.24
C ASP A 88 -1.54 -2.41 -14.77
N LYS A 89 -1.21 -1.30 -15.47
CA LYS A 89 -1.07 -1.30 -16.93
C LYS A 89 0.03 -2.24 -17.44
N LYS A 90 1.14 -2.40 -16.70
CA LYS A 90 2.23 -3.31 -17.09
C LYS A 90 1.90 -4.79 -16.84
N LEU A 91 1.07 -5.09 -15.83
CA LEU A 91 0.60 -6.46 -15.56
C LEU A 91 -0.36 -6.97 -16.64
N LYS A 92 -1.21 -6.09 -17.21
CA LYS A 92 -2.13 -6.47 -18.28
C LYS A 92 -1.44 -6.83 -19.60
N VAL A 93 -0.28 -6.20 -19.90
CA VAL A 93 0.46 -6.42 -21.14
C VAL A 93 1.20 -7.76 -21.17
N SER A 94 1.77 -8.21 -20.03
CA SER A 94 2.48 -9.51 -19.99
C SER A 94 1.53 -10.70 -20.17
N THR A 95 0.32 -10.68 -19.61
CA THR A 95 -0.63 -11.80 -19.74
C THR A 95 -1.12 -11.97 -21.18
N THR A 96 -1.35 -10.87 -21.93
CA THR A 96 -1.75 -10.93 -23.34
C THR A 96 -0.64 -11.52 -24.23
N SER A 97 0.63 -11.16 -23.98
CA SER A 97 1.75 -11.69 -24.77
C SER A 97 1.98 -13.21 -24.60
N VAL A 98 1.73 -13.76 -23.40
CA VAL A 98 1.84 -15.21 -23.16
C VAL A 98 0.64 -15.97 -23.76
N GLN A 99 -0.55 -15.37 -23.78
CA GLN A 99 -1.74 -15.96 -24.39
C GLN A 99 -1.71 -15.97 -25.93
N GLU A 100 -1.10 -14.98 -26.58
CA GLU A 100 -0.91 -14.97 -28.03
C GLU A 100 0.15 -15.99 -28.49
N LEU A 101 1.25 -16.14 -27.74
CA LEU A 101 2.27 -17.17 -28.02
C LEU A 101 1.72 -18.59 -27.84
N SER A 102 0.88 -18.83 -26.82
CA SER A 102 0.21 -20.12 -26.62
C SER A 102 -0.83 -20.45 -27.70
N LYS A 103 -1.47 -19.46 -28.31
CA LYS A 103 -2.43 -19.65 -29.41
C LYS A 103 -1.77 -19.82 -30.78
N SER A 104 -0.57 -19.28 -30.98
CA SER A 104 0.19 -19.45 -32.23
C SER A 104 1.01 -20.74 -32.29
N ALA A 105 1.19 -21.42 -31.15
CA ALA A 105 1.88 -22.71 -31.04
C ALA A 105 0.91 -23.92 -31.01
N SER A 106 -0.41 -23.67 -31.10
CA SER A 106 -1.48 -24.65 -31.26
C SER A 106 -2.08 -24.54 -32.65
#